data_AF-A0A1B2R4A1-F1
#
_entry.id   AF-A0A1B2R4A1-F1
#
_cell.length_a   1.000
_cell.length_b   1.000
_cell.length_c   1.000
_cell.angle_alpha   90.00
_cell.angle_beta   90.00
_cell.angle_gamma   90.00
#
_symmetry.space_group_name_H-M   'P 1'
#
loop_
_entity.id
_entity.type
_entity.pdbx_description
1 polymer ?
#
loop_
_entity_poly.entity_id
_entity_poly.type
_entity_poly.pdbx_seq_one_letter_code
_entity_poly.pdbx_strand_id
1 'polypeptide(L)'
;MAPTSPLISCEHCGGVYRRQELGPGEQASCVRCGTVLWRYSGLHPSGWLALALAALIVFLIANAYPVAIMRVQGMVQAASFPDAVIVTWRQGHEIVAIMTGLAGLVLPLFQLVLLLWVLYPIASGARPPAFSLATRMLGLLEPWSMVPVFVLGVLVAVVKLAGMASVSPGVGLGGFALLTILLTMLGRLTPHTLWHYAERTGVVHVHIPQARPGEALTGCHVCGQVQALPVAHSESVHHCVRCDSALHLRKPDHLARTWALLVAAAILYIPANILPVMNIDSIFGDSGHTILGGVIELWQTGSWDIAMIVFVASVMVPLTKLLALAVLAWHVQRGSVDNLRQRTRLYGMVEFIGQWSMLDVFVVILLAALARFHGLMTISAGAGAGAFGMVVILTMLAAMSFDPRRGWDVAASQAERAAPAAARLAGQHAKAAAGMPAANSAIHKQEE
;
A
#
# COMPACT_ATOMS: atom_id res chain seq x y z
N MET A 1 14.84 9.60 33.52
CA MET A 1 14.54 8.89 32.25
C MET A 1 15.54 9.37 31.20
N ALA A 2 16.41 8.49 30.70
CA ALA A 2 17.62 8.89 29.98
C ALA A 2 17.30 9.60 28.63
N PRO A 3 18.02 10.68 28.27
CA PRO A 3 17.85 11.43 27.02
C PRO A 3 18.34 10.69 25.76
N THR A 4 18.55 9.37 25.82
CA THR A 4 19.27 8.56 24.82
C THR A 4 18.41 7.52 24.09
N SER A 5 17.08 7.54 24.24
CA SER A 5 16.21 6.60 23.50
C SER A 5 16.05 7.03 22.03
N PRO A 6 16.13 6.09 21.06
CA PRO A 6 15.96 6.40 19.64
C PRO A 6 14.56 6.97 19.37
N LEU A 7 14.46 7.82 18.36
CA LEU A 7 13.20 8.44 17.94
C LEU A 7 12.53 7.64 16.81
N ILE A 8 11.21 7.74 16.72
CA ILE A 8 10.39 7.20 15.64
C ILE A 8 9.41 8.27 15.16
N SER A 9 9.20 8.37 13.84
CA SER A 9 8.23 9.30 13.25
C SER A 9 7.05 8.53 12.68
N CYS A 10 5.84 9.08 12.83
CA CYS A 10 4.65 8.57 12.16
C CYS A 10 4.64 8.99 10.70
N GLU A 11 4.58 8.02 9.79
CA GLU A 11 4.53 8.25 8.34
C GLU A 11 3.28 9.04 7.90
N HIS A 12 2.17 8.90 8.63
CA HIS A 12 0.87 9.45 8.24
C HIS A 12 0.65 10.90 8.72
N CYS A 13 1.11 11.25 9.92
CA CYS A 13 0.89 12.59 10.51
C CYS A 13 2.18 13.35 10.82
N GLY A 14 3.35 12.72 10.68
CA GLY A 14 4.65 13.31 10.98
C GLY A 14 4.98 13.45 12.47
N GLY A 15 4.12 12.97 13.38
CA GLY A 15 4.37 13.01 14.82
C GLY A 15 5.65 12.24 15.18
N VAL A 16 6.52 12.83 16.01
CA VAL A 16 7.77 12.22 16.45
C VAL A 16 7.64 11.79 17.91
N TYR A 17 8.04 10.55 18.18
CA TYR A 17 7.93 9.90 19.48
C TYR A 17 9.27 9.30 19.90
N ARG A 18 9.50 9.19 21.20
CA ARG A 18 10.59 8.37 21.73
C ARG A 18 10.18 6.90 21.69
N ARG A 19 11.04 6.04 21.16
CA ARG A 19 10.85 4.60 21.16
C ARG A 19 10.96 4.10 22.58
N GLN A 20 9.98 3.31 23.01
CA GLN A 20 10.02 2.53 24.25
C GLN A 20 10.29 1.07 23.92
N GLU A 21 10.57 0.21 24.90
CA GLU A 21 10.59 -1.23 24.66
C GLU A 21 9.18 -1.78 24.82
N LEU A 22 8.76 -2.67 23.92
CA LEU A 22 7.45 -3.31 23.97
C LEU A 22 7.58 -4.72 24.56
N GLY A 23 6.69 -5.07 25.48
CA GLY A 23 6.49 -6.42 25.96
C GLY A 23 5.66 -7.29 25.00
N PRO A 24 5.53 -8.60 25.28
CA PRO A 24 4.71 -9.51 24.49
C PRO A 24 3.26 -9.04 24.39
N GLY A 25 2.74 -8.93 23.16
CA GLY A 25 1.37 -8.48 22.89
C GLY A 25 1.16 -6.97 22.88
N GLU A 26 2.18 -6.17 23.23
CA GLU A 26 2.07 -4.72 23.20
C GLU A 26 2.28 -4.13 21.80
N GLN A 27 1.65 -2.98 21.56
CA GLN A 27 1.81 -2.18 20.35
C GLN A 27 1.92 -0.69 20.70
N ALA A 28 2.75 0.06 19.99
CA ALA A 28 2.76 1.52 20.12
C ALA A 28 1.90 2.16 19.02
N SER A 29 1.03 3.09 19.40
CA SER A 29 0.15 3.81 18.47
C SER A 29 0.40 5.31 18.54
N CYS A 30 0.28 5.97 17.40
CA CYS A 30 0.42 7.43 17.30
C CYS A 30 -0.77 8.12 18.00
N VAL A 31 -0.50 9.02 18.95
CA VAL A 31 -1.58 9.75 19.66
C VAL A 31 -2.36 10.74 18.78
N ARG A 32 -1.76 11.23 17.68
CA ARG A 32 -2.45 12.15 16.75
C ARG A 32 -3.44 11.44 15.82
N CYS A 33 -2.96 10.52 14.98
CA CYS A 33 -3.79 9.85 13.97
C CYS A 33 -4.32 8.47 14.42
N GLY A 34 -3.71 7.84 15.43
CA GLY A 34 -4.05 6.48 15.86
C GLY A 34 -3.42 5.37 15.02
N THR A 35 -2.54 5.70 14.06
CA THR A 35 -1.81 4.68 13.28
C THR A 35 -0.86 3.92 14.20
N VAL A 36 -0.80 2.59 14.06
CA VAL A 36 0.17 1.75 14.78
C VAL A 36 1.57 2.05 14.26
N LEU A 37 2.48 2.43 15.15
CA LEU A 37 3.87 2.77 14.79
C LEU A 37 4.74 1.53 14.67
N TRP A 38 4.60 0.60 15.60
CA TRP A 38 5.28 -0.70 15.59
C TRP A 38 4.62 -1.66 16.60
N ARG A 39 4.87 -2.95 16.42
CA ARG A 39 4.33 -4.05 17.24
C ARG A 39 5.46 -4.91 17.76
N TYR A 40 5.24 -5.57 18.90
CA TYR A 40 6.15 -6.62 19.37
C TYR A 40 6.30 -7.73 18.30
N SER A 41 7.54 -8.16 18.08
CA SER A 41 7.86 -9.30 17.22
C SER A 41 8.70 -10.29 18.02
N GLY A 42 8.19 -11.52 18.19
CA GLY A 42 8.91 -12.61 18.86
C GLY A 42 9.92 -13.32 17.95
N LEU A 43 9.96 -12.99 16.65
CA LEU A 43 10.88 -13.60 15.69
C LEU A 43 12.23 -12.88 15.71
N HIS A 44 13.29 -13.66 15.93
CA HIS A 44 14.68 -13.24 15.77
C HIS A 44 15.10 -13.22 14.28
N PRO A 45 16.20 -12.52 13.91
CA PRO A 45 16.67 -12.45 12.52
C PRO A 45 16.83 -13.82 11.82
N SER A 46 17.26 -14.85 12.54
CA SER A 46 17.38 -16.23 12.03
C SER A 46 16.02 -16.85 11.69
N GLY A 47 14.99 -16.60 12.49
CA GLY A 47 13.62 -17.05 12.22
C GLY A 47 13.03 -16.40 10.97
N TRP A 48 13.30 -15.10 10.79
CA TRP A 48 12.93 -14.38 9.56
C TRP A 48 13.68 -14.89 8.34
N LEU A 49 14.97 -15.21 8.47
CA LEU A 49 15.77 -15.80 7.40
C LEU A 49 15.20 -17.17 6.97
N ALA A 50 14.87 -18.03 7.92
CA ALA A 50 14.26 -19.33 7.63
C ALA A 50 12.91 -19.17 6.91
N LEU A 51 12.09 -18.20 7.32
CA LEU A 51 10.82 -17.90 6.68
C LEU A 51 10.99 -17.37 5.24
N ALA A 52 11.98 -16.50 5.01
CA ALA A 52 12.31 -16.00 3.67
C ALA A 52 12.81 -17.12 2.74
N LEU A 53 13.61 -18.05 3.28
CA LEU A 53 14.09 -19.21 2.52
C LEU A 53 12.95 -20.16 2.18
N ALA A 54 12.08 -20.46 3.14
CA ALA A 54 10.88 -21.26 2.91
C ALA A 54 9.97 -20.61 1.85
N ALA A 55 9.78 -19.29 1.91
CA ALA A 55 9.00 -18.55 0.91
C ALA A 55 9.62 -18.64 -0.49
N LEU A 56 10.95 -18.57 -0.62
CA LEU A 56 11.62 -18.76 -1.92
C LEU A 56 11.42 -20.18 -2.47
N ILE A 57 11.54 -21.21 -1.64
CA ILE A 57 11.30 -22.60 -2.07
C ILE A 57 9.84 -22.78 -2.52
N VAL A 58 8.89 -22.31 -1.72
CA VAL A 58 7.46 -22.38 -2.05
C VAL A 58 7.14 -21.57 -3.31
N PHE A 59 7.79 -20.42 -3.52
CA PHE A 59 7.64 -19.63 -4.74
C PHE A 59 8.08 -20.40 -5.98
N LEU A 60 9.22 -21.10 -5.92
CA LEU A 60 9.69 -21.92 -7.03
C LEU A 60 8.72 -23.07 -7.34
N ILE A 61 8.20 -23.74 -6.31
CA ILE A 61 7.19 -24.80 -6.47
C ILE A 61 5.90 -24.22 -7.04
N ALA A 62 5.39 -23.11 -6.50
CA ALA A 62 4.13 -22.51 -6.95
C ALA A 62 4.15 -22.12 -8.44
N ASN A 63 5.30 -21.66 -8.94
CA ASN A 63 5.46 -21.27 -10.34
C ASN A 63 5.83 -22.44 -11.27
N ALA A 64 6.41 -23.53 -10.76
CA ALA A 64 6.78 -24.70 -11.56
C ALA A 64 5.62 -25.66 -11.82
N TYR A 65 4.59 -25.65 -10.98
CA TYR A 65 3.44 -26.54 -11.08
C TYR A 65 2.18 -25.81 -11.58
N PRO A 66 1.25 -26.52 -12.26
CA PRO A 66 0.04 -25.91 -12.76
C PRO A 66 -0.85 -25.42 -11.62
N VAL A 67 -1.47 -24.26 -11.82
CA VAL A 67 -2.37 -23.63 -10.86
C VAL A 67 -3.77 -24.21 -10.99
N ALA A 68 -4.22 -24.46 -12.22
CA ALA A 68 -5.48 -25.12 -12.51
C ALA A 68 -5.31 -26.11 -13.67
N ILE A 69 -6.08 -27.18 -13.60
CA ILE A 69 -6.13 -28.23 -14.61
C ILE A 69 -7.59 -28.34 -15.06
N MET A 70 -7.80 -28.16 -16.35
CA MET A 70 -9.10 -28.25 -16.99
C MET A 70 -9.19 -29.53 -17.82
N ARG A 71 -10.33 -30.22 -17.74
CA ARG A 71 -10.63 -31.38 -18.58
C ARG A 71 -11.89 -31.11 -19.38
N VAL A 72 -11.80 -31.22 -20.70
CA VAL A 72 -12.93 -31.05 -21.63
C VAL A 72 -12.85 -32.13 -22.69
N GLN A 73 -13.91 -32.95 -22.81
CA GLN A 73 -14.05 -33.96 -23.88
C GLN A 73 -12.82 -34.86 -24.07
N GLY A 74 -12.18 -35.28 -22.97
CA GLY A 74 -10.99 -36.14 -22.99
C GLY A 74 -9.65 -35.40 -23.16
N MET A 75 -9.66 -34.12 -23.52
CA MET A 75 -8.45 -33.27 -23.51
C MET A 75 -8.18 -32.75 -22.09
N VAL A 76 -6.90 -32.78 -21.69
CA VAL A 76 -6.43 -32.20 -20.43
C VAL A 76 -5.57 -30.98 -20.76
N GLN A 77 -5.99 -29.82 -20.26
CA GLN A 77 -5.21 -28.59 -20.31
C GLN A 77 -4.78 -28.21 -18.89
N ALA A 78 -3.51 -27.89 -18.71
CA ALA A 78 -2.97 -27.44 -17.44
C ALA A 78 -2.19 -26.15 -17.66
N ALA A 79 -2.41 -25.15 -16.80
CA ALA A 79 -1.73 -23.87 -16.91
C ALA A 79 -1.06 -23.51 -15.58
N SER A 80 0.25 -23.28 -15.62
CA SER A 80 0.96 -22.57 -14.56
C SER A 80 0.78 -21.05 -14.72
N PHE A 81 1.18 -20.29 -13.70
CA PHE A 81 1.16 -18.83 -13.81
C PHE A 81 2.12 -18.29 -14.90
N PRO A 82 3.38 -18.76 -15.00
CA PRO A 82 4.25 -18.41 -16.12
C PRO A 82 3.66 -18.74 -17.49
N ASP A 83 2.96 -19.88 -17.62
CA ASP A 83 2.29 -20.23 -18.88
C ASP A 83 1.24 -19.19 -19.25
N ALA A 84 0.46 -18.71 -18.28
CA ALA A 84 -0.52 -17.65 -18.52
C ALA A 84 0.13 -16.37 -19.05
N VAL A 85 1.24 -15.95 -18.45
CA VAL A 85 2.02 -14.78 -18.91
C VAL A 85 2.54 -14.98 -20.33
N ILE A 86 3.11 -16.15 -20.64
CA ILE A 86 3.69 -16.46 -21.95
C ILE A 86 2.60 -16.53 -23.03
N VAL A 87 1.46 -17.14 -22.73
CA VAL A 87 0.32 -17.23 -23.67
C VAL A 87 -0.19 -15.83 -24.00
N THR A 88 -0.42 -14.99 -23.00
CA THR A 88 -0.91 -13.62 -23.22
C THR A 88 0.10 -12.75 -23.96
N TRP A 89 1.40 -12.94 -23.71
CA TRP A 89 2.44 -12.28 -24.50
C TRP A 89 2.36 -12.68 -25.98
N ARG A 90 2.27 -13.98 -26.27
CA ARG A 90 2.19 -14.50 -27.65
C ARG A 90 0.91 -14.09 -28.38
N GLN A 91 -0.15 -13.75 -27.64
CA GLN A 91 -1.41 -13.22 -28.19
C GLN A 91 -1.33 -11.72 -28.54
N GLY A 92 -0.19 -11.05 -28.32
CA GLY A 92 -0.01 -9.62 -28.64
C GLY A 92 -0.46 -8.67 -27.53
N HIS A 93 -0.81 -9.18 -26.35
CA HIS A 93 -1.24 -8.37 -25.20
C HIS A 93 -0.07 -8.08 -24.25
N GLU A 94 0.96 -7.46 -24.79
CA GLU A 94 2.25 -7.24 -24.12
C GLU A 94 2.10 -6.45 -22.82
N ILE A 95 1.26 -5.41 -22.79
CA ILE A 95 1.04 -4.58 -21.59
C ILE A 95 0.53 -5.44 -20.42
N VAL A 96 -0.48 -6.28 -20.68
CA VAL A 96 -1.07 -7.15 -19.66
C VAL A 96 -0.08 -8.22 -19.21
N ALA A 97 0.67 -8.81 -20.14
CA ALA A 97 1.70 -9.80 -19.84
C ALA A 97 2.85 -9.21 -19.01
N ILE A 98 3.36 -8.03 -19.36
CA ILE A 98 4.42 -7.32 -18.63
C ILE A 98 3.94 -6.98 -17.23
N MET A 99 2.78 -6.34 -17.10
CA MET A 99 2.24 -5.95 -15.80
C MET A 99 2.09 -7.16 -14.88
N THR A 100 1.42 -8.20 -15.38
CA THR A 100 1.12 -9.41 -14.60
C THR A 100 2.40 -10.19 -14.27
N GLY A 101 3.31 -10.35 -15.23
CA GLY A 101 4.60 -11.00 -15.03
C GLY A 101 5.48 -10.26 -14.03
N LEU A 102 5.51 -8.92 -14.08
CA LEU A 102 6.22 -8.11 -13.09
C LEU A 102 5.61 -8.29 -11.70
N ALA A 103 4.30 -8.10 -11.55
CA ALA A 103 3.62 -8.13 -10.25
C ALA A 103 3.57 -9.52 -9.60
N GLY A 104 3.43 -10.59 -10.40
CA GLY A 104 3.26 -11.97 -9.92
C GLY A 104 4.54 -12.80 -9.88
N LEU A 105 5.55 -12.49 -10.72
CA LEU A 105 6.78 -13.28 -10.84
C LEU A 105 8.03 -12.48 -10.45
N VAL A 106 8.30 -11.38 -11.16
CA VAL A 106 9.60 -10.68 -11.05
C VAL A 106 9.74 -9.94 -9.72
N LEU A 107 8.73 -9.15 -9.31
CA LEU A 107 8.79 -8.35 -8.08
C LEU A 107 8.79 -9.22 -6.82
N PRO A 108 7.95 -10.27 -6.67
CA PRO A 108 8.02 -11.15 -5.51
C PRO A 108 9.35 -11.91 -5.43
N LEU A 109 9.89 -12.38 -6.57
CA LEU A 109 11.21 -13.02 -6.60
C LEU A 109 12.31 -12.05 -6.16
N PHE A 110 12.31 -10.84 -6.72
CA PHE A 110 13.29 -9.82 -6.37
C PHE A 110 13.20 -9.44 -4.89
N GLN A 111 11.97 -9.29 -4.35
CA GLN A 111 11.73 -9.05 -2.93
C GLN A 111 12.32 -10.17 -2.05
N LEU A 112 12.08 -11.44 -2.37
CA LEU A 112 12.56 -12.58 -1.60
C LEU A 112 14.09 -12.67 -1.62
N VAL A 113 14.70 -12.51 -2.80
CA VAL A 113 16.17 -12.50 -2.95
C VAL A 113 16.79 -11.35 -2.15
N LEU A 114 16.19 -10.17 -2.20
CA LEU A 114 16.68 -8.99 -1.48
C LEU A 114 16.56 -9.16 0.05
N LEU A 115 15.45 -9.76 0.53
CA LEU A 115 15.29 -10.09 1.94
C LEU A 115 16.33 -11.11 2.41
N LEU A 116 16.58 -12.17 1.64
CA LEU A 116 17.63 -13.15 1.95
C LEU A 116 19.01 -12.51 1.98
N TRP A 117 19.32 -11.65 1.00
CA TRP A 117 20.59 -10.91 0.92
C TRP A 117 20.84 -10.03 2.15
N VAL A 118 19.77 -9.42 2.70
CA VAL A 118 19.86 -8.55 3.88
C VAL A 118 19.85 -9.35 5.19
N LEU A 119 18.99 -10.37 5.30
CA LEU A 119 18.81 -11.13 6.53
C LEU A 119 19.98 -12.08 6.81
N TYR A 120 20.62 -12.63 5.78
CA TYR A 120 21.71 -13.59 5.96
C TYR A 120 22.91 -12.99 6.74
N PRO A 121 23.45 -11.80 6.39
CA PRO A 121 24.51 -11.17 7.15
C PRO A 121 24.05 -10.69 8.54
N ILE A 122 22.84 -10.12 8.64
CA ILE A 122 22.30 -9.65 9.94
C ILE A 122 22.14 -10.81 10.92
N ALA A 123 21.65 -11.97 10.45
CA ALA A 123 21.55 -13.19 11.27
C ALA A 123 22.93 -13.72 11.69
N SER A 124 23.97 -13.42 10.91
CA SER A 124 25.37 -13.77 11.20
C SER A 124 26.11 -12.71 12.02
N GLY A 125 25.44 -11.62 12.45
CA GLY A 125 26.05 -10.52 13.21
C GLY A 125 26.92 -9.57 12.38
N ALA A 126 26.85 -9.64 11.04
CA ALA A 126 27.62 -8.81 10.14
C ALA A 126 26.76 -7.77 9.41
N ARG A 127 27.40 -6.67 8.96
CA ARG A 127 26.73 -5.68 8.12
C ARG A 127 26.58 -6.21 6.70
N PRO A 128 25.36 -6.26 6.13
CA PRO A 128 25.20 -6.67 4.74
C PRO A 128 25.89 -5.65 3.82
N PRO A 129 26.58 -6.12 2.76
CA PRO A 129 27.12 -5.24 1.74
C PRO A 129 25.97 -4.49 1.06
N ALA A 130 26.18 -3.20 0.79
CA ALA A 130 25.17 -2.33 0.18
C ALA A 130 23.82 -2.27 0.92
N PHE A 131 23.81 -2.41 2.25
CA PHE A 131 22.58 -2.40 3.07
C PHE A 131 21.64 -1.22 2.79
N SER A 132 22.21 -0.03 2.60
CA SER A 132 21.47 1.20 2.29
C SER A 132 20.73 1.10 0.96
N LEU A 133 21.38 0.55 -0.08
CA LEU A 133 20.74 0.33 -1.38
C LEU A 133 19.66 -0.75 -1.28
N ALA A 134 19.94 -1.86 -0.61
CA ALA A 134 19.00 -2.96 -0.47
C ALA A 134 17.72 -2.55 0.26
N THR A 135 17.83 -1.82 1.38
CA THR A 135 16.65 -1.33 2.11
C THR A 135 15.87 -0.25 1.34
N ARG A 136 16.55 0.56 0.51
CA ARG A 136 15.89 1.50 -0.42
C ARG A 136 15.07 0.76 -1.48
N MET A 137 15.65 -0.26 -2.10
CA MET A 137 14.96 -1.07 -3.10
C MET A 137 13.77 -1.81 -2.45
N LEU A 138 13.93 -2.34 -1.24
CA LEU A 138 12.84 -3.03 -0.54
C LEU A 138 11.64 -2.11 -0.26
N GLY A 139 11.89 -0.87 0.18
CA GLY A 139 10.82 0.11 0.40
C GLY A 139 10.09 0.53 -0.88
N LEU A 140 10.76 0.45 -2.05
CA LEU A 140 10.11 0.65 -3.35
C LEU A 140 9.26 -0.55 -3.78
N LEU A 141 9.65 -1.76 -3.39
CA LEU A 141 9.00 -3.01 -3.79
C LEU A 141 7.81 -3.39 -2.92
N GLU A 142 7.85 -3.09 -1.62
CA GLU A 142 6.85 -3.49 -0.63
C GLU A 142 5.39 -3.24 -1.08
N PRO A 143 5.05 -2.08 -1.68
CA PRO A 143 3.67 -1.83 -2.11
C PRO A 143 3.21 -2.64 -3.32
N TRP A 144 4.12 -3.25 -4.09
CA TRP A 144 3.84 -3.88 -5.38
C TRP A 144 3.70 -5.41 -5.33
N SER A 145 3.90 -6.02 -4.15
CA SER A 145 3.78 -7.47 -4.00
C SER A 145 2.29 -7.87 -3.97
N MET A 146 1.79 -8.36 -5.10
CA MET A 146 0.35 -8.65 -5.29
C MET A 146 0.01 -10.14 -5.25
N VAL A 147 0.92 -10.99 -4.72
CA VAL A 147 0.69 -12.43 -4.59
C VAL A 147 -0.61 -12.80 -3.84
N PRO A 148 -0.99 -12.12 -2.73
CA PRO A 148 -2.28 -12.40 -2.08
C PRO A 148 -3.49 -12.19 -3.00
N VAL A 149 -3.40 -11.18 -3.87
CA VAL A 149 -4.46 -10.80 -4.81
C VAL A 149 -4.51 -11.79 -5.97
N PHE A 150 -3.36 -12.32 -6.40
CA PHE A 150 -3.29 -13.37 -7.39
C PHE A 150 -4.06 -14.62 -6.96
N VAL A 151 -3.90 -15.11 -5.72
CA VAL A 151 -4.64 -16.29 -5.23
C VAL A 151 -6.16 -16.07 -5.31
N LEU A 152 -6.64 -14.89 -4.93
CA LEU A 152 -8.05 -14.55 -5.05
C LEU A 152 -8.49 -14.53 -6.52
N GLY A 153 -7.68 -13.98 -7.42
CA GLY A 153 -7.92 -14.01 -8.87
C GLY A 153 -8.00 -15.43 -9.43
N VAL A 154 -7.13 -16.35 -8.99
CA VAL A 154 -7.23 -17.77 -9.36
C VAL A 154 -8.54 -18.38 -8.89
N LEU A 155 -8.93 -18.14 -7.63
CA LEU A 155 -10.17 -18.69 -7.09
C LEU A 155 -11.38 -18.21 -7.90
N VAL A 156 -11.45 -16.92 -8.21
CA VAL A 156 -12.51 -16.34 -9.06
C VAL A 156 -12.49 -16.96 -10.46
N ALA A 157 -11.30 -17.10 -11.07
CA ALA A 157 -11.17 -17.70 -12.41
C ALA A 157 -11.62 -19.18 -12.42
N VAL A 158 -11.24 -19.98 -11.42
CA VAL A 158 -11.67 -21.37 -11.26
C VAL A 158 -13.18 -21.46 -11.12
N VAL A 159 -13.78 -20.62 -10.27
CA VAL A 159 -15.25 -20.59 -10.09
C VAL A 159 -15.95 -20.23 -11.39
N LYS A 160 -15.44 -19.25 -12.15
CA LYS A 160 -16.00 -18.84 -13.44
C LYS A 160 -15.94 -19.95 -14.49
N LEU A 161 -14.83 -20.70 -14.52
CA LEU A 161 -14.65 -21.80 -15.48
C LEU A 161 -15.36 -23.10 -15.06
N ALA A 162 -15.59 -23.32 -13.77
CA ALA A 162 -16.28 -24.50 -13.25
C ALA A 162 -17.73 -24.62 -13.77
N GLY A 163 -18.35 -23.49 -14.13
CA GLY A 163 -19.67 -23.49 -14.78
C GLY A 163 -19.67 -24.04 -16.21
N MET A 164 -18.50 -24.13 -16.87
CA MET A 164 -18.37 -24.55 -18.27
C MET A 164 -17.65 -25.89 -18.43
N ALA A 165 -16.76 -26.25 -17.50
CA ALA A 165 -15.92 -27.45 -17.56
C ALA A 165 -15.57 -28.00 -16.17
N SER A 166 -15.13 -29.25 -16.10
CA SER A 166 -14.52 -29.78 -14.87
C SER A 166 -13.12 -29.17 -14.69
N VAL A 167 -13.01 -28.23 -13.75
CA VAL A 167 -11.77 -27.58 -13.36
C VAL A 167 -11.35 -28.11 -11.99
N SER A 168 -10.17 -28.72 -11.93
CA SER A 168 -9.55 -29.17 -10.69
C SER A 168 -8.39 -28.24 -10.32
N PRO A 169 -8.29 -27.79 -9.05
CA PRO A 169 -7.12 -27.08 -8.56
C PRO A 169 -5.83 -27.88 -8.74
N GLY A 170 -4.76 -27.24 -9.22
CA GLY A 170 -3.44 -27.83 -9.30
C GLY A 170 -2.58 -27.56 -8.06
N VAL A 171 -1.42 -28.23 -7.98
CA VAL A 171 -0.46 -28.05 -6.87
C VAL A 171 0.02 -26.60 -6.76
N GLY A 172 0.11 -25.90 -7.89
CA GLY A 172 0.48 -24.48 -7.94
C GLY A 172 -0.44 -23.61 -7.09
N LEU A 173 -1.75 -23.87 -7.07
CA LEU A 173 -2.69 -23.10 -6.25
C LEU A 173 -2.40 -23.23 -4.76
N GLY A 174 -2.13 -24.44 -4.28
CA GLY A 174 -1.72 -24.67 -2.89
C GLY A 174 -0.39 -23.99 -2.56
N GLY A 175 0.57 -24.01 -3.51
CA GLY A 175 1.82 -23.28 -3.41
C GLY A 175 1.63 -21.78 -3.28
N PHE A 176 0.80 -21.16 -4.12
CA PHE A 176 0.50 -19.73 -4.06
C PHE A 176 -0.27 -19.33 -2.79
N ALA A 177 -1.15 -20.20 -2.28
CA ALA A 177 -1.84 -19.99 -1.01
C ALA A 177 -0.85 -19.99 0.18
N LEU A 178 0.05 -20.98 0.25
CA LEU A 178 1.10 -21.01 1.26
C LEU A 178 2.05 -19.83 1.13
N LEU A 179 2.47 -19.50 -0.10
CA LEU A 179 3.31 -18.34 -0.40
C LEU A 179 2.66 -17.04 0.08
N THR A 180 1.35 -16.89 -0.11
CA THR A 180 0.58 -15.72 0.37
C THR A 180 0.70 -15.57 1.88
N ILE A 181 0.57 -16.66 2.63
CA ILE A 181 0.73 -16.63 4.09
C ILE A 181 2.16 -16.22 4.47
N LEU A 182 3.17 -16.84 3.84
CA LEU A 182 4.58 -16.56 4.12
C LEU A 182 4.95 -15.11 3.78
N LEU A 183 4.50 -14.59 2.62
CA LEU A 183 4.72 -13.19 2.22
C LEU A 183 3.95 -12.22 3.12
N THR A 184 2.75 -12.56 3.59
CA THR A 184 2.00 -11.73 4.56
C THR A 184 2.74 -11.63 5.89
N MET A 185 3.37 -12.72 6.34
CA MET A 185 4.23 -12.70 7.53
C MET A 185 5.50 -11.88 7.28
N LEU A 186 6.18 -12.09 6.14
CA LEU A 186 7.38 -11.33 5.75
C LEU A 186 7.10 -9.85 5.51
N GLY A 187 5.88 -9.47 5.10
CA GLY A 187 5.45 -8.07 4.96
C GLY A 187 5.47 -7.29 6.27
N ARG A 188 5.63 -7.96 7.43
CA ARG A 188 5.90 -7.26 8.70
C ARG A 188 7.34 -6.73 8.79
N LEU A 189 8.26 -7.22 7.95
CA LEU A 189 9.64 -6.74 7.85
C LEU A 189 9.69 -5.49 6.97
N THR A 190 9.24 -4.38 7.53
CA THR A 190 9.47 -3.07 6.89
C THR A 190 10.97 -2.77 6.86
N PRO A 191 11.44 -1.93 5.91
CA PRO A 191 12.81 -1.41 5.94
C PRO A 191 13.20 -0.83 7.30
N HIS A 192 12.27 -0.17 8.00
CA HIS A 192 12.47 0.35 9.36
C HIS A 192 12.79 -0.75 10.38
N THR A 193 12.10 -1.89 10.30
CA THR A 193 12.33 -3.04 11.17
C THR A 193 13.70 -3.68 10.93
N LEU A 194 14.13 -3.80 9.66
CA LEU A 194 15.46 -4.34 9.32
C LEU A 194 16.58 -3.46 9.87
N TRP A 195 16.46 -2.15 9.73
CA TRP A 195 17.39 -1.19 10.31
C TRP A 195 17.39 -1.22 11.85
N HIS A 196 16.25 -1.48 12.49
CA HIS A 196 16.17 -1.68 13.94
C HIS A 196 16.87 -2.97 14.39
N TYR A 197 16.75 -4.08 13.64
CA TYR A 197 17.54 -5.28 13.91
C TYR A 197 19.04 -5.02 13.78
N ALA A 198 19.45 -4.23 12.79
CA ALA A 198 20.85 -3.82 12.63
C ALA A 198 21.36 -2.90 13.77
N GLU A 199 20.49 -2.06 14.34
CA GLU A 199 20.82 -1.27 15.55
C GLU A 199 21.03 -2.17 16.77
N ARG A 200 20.09 -3.11 17.00
CA ARG A 200 20.14 -4.02 18.17
C ARG A 200 21.32 -4.97 18.14
N THR A 201 21.79 -5.36 16.96
CA THR A 201 22.96 -6.21 16.77
C THR A 201 24.29 -5.42 16.85
N GLY A 202 24.24 -4.10 17.03
CA GLY A 202 25.44 -3.25 17.13
C GLY A 202 26.14 -2.99 15.78
N VAL A 203 25.53 -3.40 14.67
CA VAL A 203 26.09 -3.33 13.33
C VAL A 203 26.04 -1.91 12.74
N VAL A 204 25.13 -1.07 13.25
CA VAL A 204 24.91 0.32 12.80
C VAL A 204 24.76 1.25 14.00
N HIS A 205 25.33 2.45 13.92
CA HIS A 205 25.21 3.46 14.97
C HIS A 205 23.81 4.08 15.04
N VAL A 206 23.33 4.30 16.27
CA VAL A 206 22.09 5.03 16.55
C VAL A 206 22.41 6.52 16.59
N HIS A 207 21.77 7.30 15.70
CA HIS A 207 21.85 8.75 15.72
C HIS A 207 20.59 9.34 16.34
N ILE A 208 20.76 10.16 17.38
CA ILE A 208 19.67 10.84 18.08
C ILE A 208 19.78 12.33 17.77
N PRO A 209 18.94 12.86 16.87
CA PRO A 209 19.00 14.27 16.52
C PRO A 209 18.51 15.13 17.70
N GLN A 210 19.11 16.30 17.86
CA GLN A 210 18.55 17.38 18.66
C GLN A 210 18.12 18.50 17.71
N ALA A 211 16.84 18.86 17.73
CA ALA A 211 16.35 19.96 16.90
C ALA A 211 16.84 21.30 17.48
N ARG A 212 17.55 22.07 16.65
CA ARG A 212 17.93 23.45 16.98
C ARG A 212 16.79 24.42 16.62
N PRO A 213 16.80 25.66 17.14
CA PRO A 213 15.86 26.69 16.70
C PRO A 213 15.91 26.85 15.17
N GLY A 214 14.76 26.76 14.51
CA GLY A 214 14.65 26.82 13.05
C GLY A 214 14.80 25.47 12.32
N GLU A 215 14.99 24.36 13.05
CA GLU A 215 14.97 23.00 12.50
C GLU A 215 13.71 22.24 12.93
N ALA A 216 13.23 21.35 12.07
CA ALA A 216 12.13 20.45 12.34
C ALA A 216 12.60 18.99 12.22
N LEU A 217 12.11 18.14 13.13
CA LEU A 217 12.39 16.72 13.09
C LEU A 217 11.52 16.04 12.03
N THR A 218 12.13 15.23 11.17
CA THR A 218 11.43 14.40 10.19
C THR A 218 12.05 13.01 10.12
N GLY A 219 11.20 12.00 9.90
CA GLY A 219 11.63 10.63 9.68
C GLY A 219 12.00 10.38 8.23
N CYS A 220 13.07 9.63 8.01
CA CYS A 220 13.37 9.07 6.70
C CYS A 220 12.36 8.00 6.31
N HIS A 221 11.69 8.17 5.16
CA HIS A 221 10.71 7.21 4.63
C HIS A 221 11.28 5.83 4.30
N VAL A 222 12.61 5.71 4.08
CA VAL A 222 13.27 4.41 3.87
C VAL A 222 13.74 3.79 5.19
N CYS A 223 14.72 4.38 5.87
CA CYS A 223 15.32 3.73 7.05
C CYS A 223 14.64 4.04 8.39
N GLY A 224 13.69 4.98 8.43
CA GLY A 224 12.95 5.34 9.64
C GLY A 224 13.72 6.23 10.62
N GLN A 225 14.98 6.55 10.33
CA GLN A 225 15.78 7.42 11.16
C GLN A 225 15.21 8.85 11.16
N VAL A 226 14.95 9.36 12.35
CA VAL A 226 14.59 10.77 12.57
C VAL A 226 15.85 11.63 12.48
N GLN A 227 15.75 12.73 11.74
CA GLN A 227 16.81 13.73 11.55
C GLN A 227 16.21 15.14 11.66
N ALA A 228 17.03 16.10 12.09
CA ALA A 228 16.66 17.50 12.13
C ALA A 228 17.01 18.16 10.79
N LEU A 229 16.02 18.77 10.14
CA LEU A 229 16.18 19.50 8.88
C LEU A 229 15.85 20.99 9.07
N PRO A 230 16.56 21.91 8.40
CA PRO A 230 16.24 23.33 8.46
C PRO A 230 14.87 23.62 7.84
N VAL A 231 14.03 24.38 8.55
CA VAL A 231 12.68 24.76 8.08
C VAL A 231 12.75 25.80 6.96
N ALA A 232 13.74 26.71 7.02
CA ALA A 232 13.90 27.80 6.06
C ALA A 232 14.18 27.33 4.62
N HIS A 233 14.75 26.13 4.46
CA HIS A 233 15.04 25.51 3.16
C HIS A 233 14.25 24.22 2.98
N SER A 234 12.93 24.23 3.25
CA SER A 234 12.12 23.01 3.19
C SER A 234 12.11 22.30 1.82
N GLU A 235 12.47 23.01 0.75
CA GLU A 235 12.52 22.50 -0.62
C GLU A 235 13.90 21.96 -1.05
N SER A 236 14.98 22.21 -0.29
CA SER A 236 16.28 21.64 -0.64
C SER A 236 16.29 20.13 -0.44
N VAL A 237 16.93 19.42 -1.37
CA VAL A 237 17.15 17.97 -1.27
C VAL A 237 18.19 17.73 -0.18
N HIS A 238 17.77 17.20 0.96
CA HIS A 238 18.70 16.67 1.95
C HIS A 238 18.89 15.18 1.72
N HIS A 239 20.00 14.62 2.19
CA HIS A 239 20.24 13.18 2.15
C HIS A 239 20.21 12.62 3.56
N CYS A 240 19.61 11.44 3.72
CA CYS A 240 19.62 10.74 4.99
C CYS A 240 21.05 10.29 5.32
N VAL A 241 21.56 10.65 6.51
CA VAL A 241 22.92 10.29 6.95
C VAL A 241 23.19 8.78 7.07
N ARG A 242 22.14 7.95 6.99
CA ARG A 242 22.22 6.49 7.18
C ARG A 242 22.01 5.68 5.92
N CYS A 243 20.95 5.98 5.17
CA CYS A 243 20.65 5.25 3.93
C CYS A 243 20.89 6.06 2.66
N ASP A 244 21.32 7.32 2.78
CA ASP A 244 21.59 8.24 1.67
C ASP A 244 20.38 8.48 0.74
N SER A 245 19.18 8.10 1.16
CA SER A 245 17.95 8.43 0.43
C SER A 245 17.68 9.92 0.51
N ALA A 246 17.12 10.48 -0.56
CA ALA A 246 16.55 11.83 -0.55
C ALA A 246 15.56 11.98 0.62
N LEU A 247 15.83 12.96 1.46
CA LEU A 247 15.11 13.28 2.68
C LEU A 247 14.52 14.67 2.51
N HIS A 248 13.20 14.73 2.60
CA HIS A 248 12.45 15.97 2.52
C HIS A 248 11.59 16.11 3.76
N LEU A 249 11.38 17.35 4.22
CA LEU A 249 10.44 17.61 5.29
C LEU A 249 9.02 17.17 4.84
N ARG A 250 8.65 17.49 3.60
CA ARG A 250 7.41 17.09 2.94
C ARG A 250 7.67 16.77 1.47
N LYS A 251 6.83 15.93 0.85
CA LYS A 251 6.97 15.61 -0.58
C LYS A 251 6.81 16.89 -1.43
N PRO A 252 7.74 17.19 -2.36
CA PRO A 252 7.65 18.34 -3.24
C PRO A 252 6.53 18.13 -4.28
N ASP A 253 5.80 19.20 -4.62
CA ASP A 253 4.73 19.22 -5.62
C ASP A 253 3.69 18.10 -5.52
N HIS A 254 3.45 17.58 -4.31
CA HIS A 254 2.62 16.39 -4.13
C HIS A 254 1.20 16.58 -4.68
N LEU A 255 0.59 17.77 -4.52
CA LEU A 255 -0.75 18.04 -5.05
C LEU A 255 -0.77 18.01 -6.58
N ALA A 256 0.18 18.67 -7.24
CA ALA A 256 0.25 18.72 -8.70
C ALA A 256 0.46 17.32 -9.28
N ARG A 257 1.39 16.53 -8.70
CA ARG A 257 1.64 15.14 -9.10
C ARG A 257 0.44 14.24 -8.88
N THR A 258 -0.19 14.33 -7.70
CA THR A 258 -1.40 13.55 -7.39
C THR A 258 -2.53 13.89 -8.35
N TRP A 259 -2.81 15.18 -8.63
CA TRP A 259 -3.85 15.57 -9.59
C TRP A 259 -3.53 15.13 -11.01
N ALA A 260 -2.30 15.29 -11.49
CA ALA A 260 -1.90 14.85 -12.82
C ALA A 260 -2.13 13.34 -13.02
N LEU A 261 -1.71 12.53 -12.03
CA LEU A 261 -1.90 11.09 -12.05
C LEU A 261 -3.38 10.68 -11.93
N LEU A 262 -4.16 11.39 -11.11
CA LEU A 262 -5.61 11.14 -10.96
C LEU A 262 -6.38 11.48 -12.23
N VAL A 263 -6.07 12.60 -12.88
CA VAL A 263 -6.71 12.99 -14.15
C VAL A 263 -6.36 12.00 -15.25
N ALA A 264 -5.09 11.60 -15.36
CA ALA A 264 -4.67 10.57 -16.31
C ALA A 264 -5.40 9.23 -16.06
N ALA A 265 -5.51 8.81 -14.81
CA ALA A 265 -6.25 7.61 -14.43
C ALA A 265 -7.74 7.72 -14.74
N ALA A 266 -8.37 8.88 -14.49
CA ALA A 266 -9.78 9.11 -14.78
C ALA A 266 -10.07 9.07 -16.30
N ILE A 267 -9.17 9.61 -17.12
CA ILE A 267 -9.28 9.52 -18.58
C ILE A 267 -9.19 8.06 -19.05
N LEU A 268 -8.22 7.28 -18.54
CA LEU A 268 -8.06 5.87 -18.90
C LEU A 268 -9.16 4.95 -18.32
N TYR A 269 -9.86 5.39 -17.28
CA TYR A 269 -10.98 4.64 -16.72
C TYR A 269 -12.15 4.51 -17.70
N ILE A 270 -12.34 5.49 -18.59
CA ILE A 270 -13.38 5.45 -19.63
C ILE A 270 -13.13 4.29 -20.63
N PRO A 271 -12.00 4.23 -21.36
CA PRO A 271 -11.72 3.12 -22.28
C PRO A 271 -11.59 1.79 -21.54
N ALA A 272 -11.13 1.76 -20.28
CA ALA A 272 -11.07 0.53 -19.49
C ALA A 272 -12.44 -0.14 -19.28
N ASN A 273 -13.53 0.64 -19.20
CA ASN A 273 -14.88 0.11 -19.00
C ASN A 273 -15.66 -0.07 -20.31
N ILE A 274 -15.30 0.65 -21.37
CA ILE A 274 -16.00 0.62 -22.66
C ILE A 274 -15.37 -0.40 -23.62
N LEU A 275 -14.05 -0.58 -23.60
CA LEU A 275 -13.38 -1.51 -24.50
C LEU A 275 -13.57 -2.96 -24.02
N PRO A 276 -13.56 -3.94 -24.95
CA PRO A 276 -13.59 -5.35 -24.60
C PRO A 276 -12.39 -5.69 -23.70
N VAL A 277 -12.66 -6.37 -22.59
CA VAL A 277 -11.64 -6.92 -21.70
C VAL A 277 -11.27 -8.34 -22.12
N MET A 278 -12.19 -9.04 -22.75
CA MET A 278 -12.00 -10.40 -23.24
C MET A 278 -12.62 -10.50 -24.63
N ASN A 279 -11.84 -10.97 -25.60
CA ASN A 279 -12.34 -11.35 -26.92
C ASN A 279 -12.33 -12.87 -27.01
N ILE A 280 -13.41 -13.42 -27.53
CA ILE A 280 -13.55 -14.85 -27.81
C ILE A 280 -13.61 -14.98 -29.32
N ASP A 281 -12.52 -15.44 -29.91
CA ASP A 281 -12.46 -15.73 -31.34
C ASP A 281 -12.85 -17.21 -31.51
N SER A 282 -13.95 -17.45 -32.23
CA SER A 282 -14.49 -18.78 -32.47
C SER A 282 -14.84 -18.97 -33.94
N ILE A 283 -14.86 -20.23 -34.40
CA ILE A 283 -15.22 -20.58 -35.79
C ILE A 283 -16.64 -20.07 -36.15
N PHE A 284 -17.49 -19.84 -35.14
CA PHE A 284 -18.89 -19.43 -35.30
C PHE A 284 -19.13 -17.92 -35.17
N GLY A 285 -18.07 -17.12 -34.97
CA GLY A 285 -18.12 -15.66 -34.84
C GLY A 285 -17.29 -15.13 -33.66
N ASP A 286 -16.91 -13.86 -33.74
CA ASP A 286 -16.12 -13.17 -32.71
C ASP A 286 -17.05 -12.43 -31.73
N SER A 287 -16.87 -12.65 -30.43
CA SER A 287 -17.58 -11.91 -29.38
C SER A 287 -16.62 -11.23 -28.41
N GLY A 288 -16.74 -9.90 -28.29
CA GLY A 288 -16.01 -9.10 -27.31
C GLY A 288 -16.89 -8.76 -26.12
N HIS A 289 -16.47 -9.12 -24.91
CA HIS A 289 -17.19 -8.78 -23.68
C HIS A 289 -16.43 -7.68 -22.92
N THR A 290 -17.13 -6.58 -22.63
CA THR A 290 -16.66 -5.55 -21.68
C THR A 290 -16.80 -6.06 -20.25
N ILE A 291 -16.20 -5.37 -19.28
CA ILE A 291 -16.37 -5.69 -17.85
C ILE A 291 -17.86 -5.72 -17.49
N LEU A 292 -18.57 -4.65 -17.83
CA LEU A 292 -19.99 -4.53 -17.52
C LEU A 292 -20.83 -5.54 -18.31
N GLY A 293 -20.47 -5.83 -19.56
CA GLY A 293 -21.10 -6.88 -20.36
C GLY A 293 -20.98 -8.25 -19.69
N GLY A 294 -19.79 -8.59 -19.19
CA GLY A 294 -19.57 -9.83 -18.44
C GLY A 294 -20.37 -9.90 -17.13
N VAL A 295 -20.53 -8.79 -16.41
CA VAL A 295 -21.37 -8.72 -15.21
C VAL A 295 -22.85 -8.95 -15.56
N ILE A 296 -23.36 -8.31 -16.62
CA ILE A 296 -24.76 -8.44 -17.05
C ILE A 296 -25.07 -9.88 -17.46
N GLU A 297 -24.15 -10.52 -18.19
CA GLU A 297 -24.30 -11.92 -18.62
C GLU A 297 -24.34 -12.87 -17.41
N LEU A 298 -23.41 -12.72 -16.46
CA LEU A 298 -23.39 -13.53 -15.23
C LEU A 298 -24.66 -13.34 -14.39
N TRP A 299 -25.22 -12.12 -14.38
CA TRP A 299 -26.47 -11.82 -13.72
C TRP A 299 -27.64 -12.56 -14.38
N GLN A 300 -27.72 -12.54 -15.71
CA GLN A 300 -28.76 -13.20 -16.48
C GLN A 300 -28.70 -14.73 -16.39
N THR A 301 -27.50 -15.31 -16.32
CA THR A 301 -27.31 -16.77 -16.18
C THR A 301 -27.59 -17.29 -14.76
N GLY A 302 -27.98 -16.42 -13.83
CA GLY A 302 -28.35 -16.82 -12.46
C GLY A 302 -27.18 -16.83 -11.46
N SER A 303 -25.97 -16.48 -11.88
CA SER A 303 -24.76 -16.45 -11.04
C SER A 303 -24.55 -15.09 -10.33
N TRP A 304 -25.53 -14.68 -9.54
CA TRP A 304 -25.63 -13.30 -9.02
C TRP A 304 -24.46 -12.97 -8.07
N ASP A 305 -24.00 -13.96 -7.31
CA ASP A 305 -22.87 -13.82 -6.38
C ASP A 305 -21.57 -13.44 -7.13
N ILE A 306 -21.29 -14.12 -8.24
CA ILE A 306 -20.08 -13.87 -9.06
C ILE A 306 -20.18 -12.52 -9.76
N ALA A 307 -21.35 -12.20 -10.31
CA ALA A 307 -21.61 -10.91 -10.96
C ALA A 307 -21.35 -9.73 -10.01
N MET A 308 -21.80 -9.84 -8.75
CA MET A 308 -21.59 -8.80 -7.74
C MET A 308 -20.10 -8.66 -7.36
N ILE A 309 -19.39 -9.78 -7.20
CA ILE A 309 -17.94 -9.77 -6.90
C ILE A 309 -17.17 -9.04 -8.01
N VAL A 310 -17.41 -9.39 -9.28
CA VAL A 310 -16.74 -8.77 -10.43
C VAL A 310 -17.09 -7.29 -10.54
N PHE A 311 -18.37 -6.92 -10.40
CA PHE A 311 -18.79 -5.52 -10.46
C PHE A 311 -18.12 -4.66 -9.37
N VAL A 312 -18.09 -5.16 -8.14
CA VAL A 312 -17.48 -4.43 -7.02
C VAL A 312 -15.97 -4.31 -7.21
N ALA A 313 -15.30 -5.40 -7.57
CA ALA A 313 -13.84 -5.41 -7.76
C ALA A 313 -13.39 -4.55 -8.96
N SER A 314 -14.10 -4.61 -10.09
CA SER A 314 -13.68 -3.98 -11.34
C SER A 314 -14.18 -2.55 -11.54
N VAL A 315 -15.33 -2.20 -10.98
CA VAL A 315 -15.95 -0.88 -11.21
C VAL A 315 -15.95 -0.06 -9.93
N MET A 316 -16.52 -0.60 -8.84
CA MET A 316 -16.70 0.18 -7.61
C MET A 316 -15.39 0.46 -6.89
N VAL A 317 -14.47 -0.50 -6.81
CA VAL A 317 -13.18 -0.33 -6.11
C VAL A 317 -12.31 0.75 -6.77
N PRO A 318 -12.02 0.73 -8.10
CA PRO A 318 -11.26 1.79 -8.75
C PRO A 318 -11.94 3.16 -8.68
N LEU A 319 -13.27 3.21 -8.87
CA LEU A 319 -14.04 4.45 -8.75
C LEU A 319 -13.94 5.04 -7.34
N THR A 320 -14.10 4.21 -6.31
CA THR A 320 -13.96 4.63 -4.90
C THR A 320 -12.55 5.15 -4.63
N LYS A 321 -11.51 4.51 -5.17
CA LYS A 321 -10.11 4.94 -5.02
C LYS A 321 -9.88 6.32 -5.67
N LEU A 322 -10.39 6.52 -6.89
CA LEU A 322 -10.31 7.80 -7.61
C LEU A 322 -11.01 8.92 -6.83
N LEU A 323 -12.25 8.68 -6.40
CA LEU A 323 -13.04 9.66 -5.64
C LEU A 323 -12.42 9.98 -4.28
N ALA A 324 -11.99 8.95 -3.54
CA ALA A 324 -11.38 9.14 -2.22
C ALA A 324 -10.09 9.96 -2.30
N LEU A 325 -9.21 9.67 -3.27
CA LEU A 325 -7.99 10.46 -3.48
C LEU A 325 -8.28 11.89 -3.95
N ALA A 326 -9.25 12.08 -4.84
CA ALA A 326 -9.68 13.41 -5.29
C ALA A 326 -10.22 14.25 -4.13
N VAL A 327 -11.07 13.68 -3.28
CA VAL A 327 -11.58 14.33 -2.06
C VAL A 327 -10.45 14.68 -1.10
N LEU A 328 -9.53 13.75 -0.84
CA LEU A 328 -8.37 14.00 0.03
C LEU A 328 -7.49 15.14 -0.51
N ALA A 329 -7.18 15.13 -1.81
CA ALA A 329 -6.41 16.17 -2.49
C ALA A 329 -7.11 17.53 -2.43
N TRP A 330 -8.41 17.58 -2.73
CA TRP A 330 -9.24 18.77 -2.67
C TRP A 330 -9.28 19.40 -1.26
N HIS A 331 -9.43 18.58 -0.21
CA HIS A 331 -9.43 19.11 1.17
C HIS A 331 -8.07 19.64 1.61
N VAL A 332 -6.96 19.01 1.17
CA VAL A 332 -5.61 19.55 1.44
C VAL A 332 -5.41 20.87 0.69
N GLN A 333 -5.87 20.96 -0.56
CA GLN A 333 -5.80 22.19 -1.37
C GLN A 333 -6.59 23.35 -0.75
N ARG A 334 -7.75 23.07 -0.16
CA ARG A 334 -8.54 24.08 0.58
C ARG A 334 -8.00 24.42 1.96
N GLY A 335 -6.94 23.76 2.44
CA GLY A 335 -6.37 23.99 3.78
C GLY A 335 -7.33 23.66 4.94
N SER A 336 -8.34 22.80 4.70
CA SER A 336 -9.31 22.41 5.75
C SER A 336 -8.62 21.52 6.79
N VAL A 337 -8.88 21.82 8.06
CA VAL A 337 -8.35 21.11 9.24
C VAL A 337 -9.40 20.19 9.89
N ASP A 338 -10.55 20.01 9.23
CA ASP A 338 -11.64 19.22 9.75
C ASP A 338 -11.33 17.72 9.63
N ASN A 339 -11.69 16.96 10.67
CA ASN A 339 -11.66 15.50 10.69
C ASN A 339 -10.35 14.87 10.20
N LEU A 340 -9.19 15.48 10.51
CA LEU A 340 -7.86 15.00 10.06
C LEU A 340 -7.60 13.54 10.38
N ARG A 341 -8.08 13.04 11.52
CA ARG A 341 -7.96 11.62 11.90
C ARG A 341 -8.73 10.71 10.95
N GLN A 342 -9.97 11.06 10.59
CA GLN A 342 -10.77 10.28 9.65
C GLN A 342 -10.18 10.33 8.24
N ARG A 343 -9.67 11.49 7.80
CA ARG A 343 -8.97 11.63 6.51
C ARG A 343 -7.71 10.78 6.43
N THR A 344 -6.95 10.74 7.53
CA THR A 344 -5.76 9.88 7.63
C THR A 344 -6.14 8.40 7.58
N ARG A 345 -7.26 8.00 8.22
CA ARG A 345 -7.80 6.63 8.11
C ARG A 345 -8.29 6.30 6.71
N LEU A 346 -8.98 7.23 6.05
CA LEU A 346 -9.44 7.07 4.67
C LEU A 346 -8.24 6.87 3.73
N TYR A 347 -7.18 7.66 3.90
CA TYR A 347 -5.93 7.44 3.17
C TYR A 347 -5.34 6.04 3.40
N GLY A 348 -5.28 5.57 4.65
CA GLY A 348 -4.82 4.21 4.96
C GLY A 348 -5.71 3.12 4.35
N MET A 349 -7.03 3.33 4.29
CA MET A 349 -7.95 2.42 3.59
C MET A 349 -7.72 2.42 2.08
N VAL A 350 -7.48 3.59 1.47
CA VAL A 350 -7.15 3.73 0.05
C VAL A 350 -5.86 3.00 -0.31
N GLU A 351 -4.83 3.11 0.53
CA GLU A 351 -3.56 2.42 0.36
C GLU A 351 -3.73 0.89 0.46
N PHE A 352 -4.50 0.42 1.45
CA PHE A 352 -4.83 -0.99 1.59
C PHE A 352 -5.60 -1.52 0.37
N ILE A 353 -6.67 -0.85 -0.05
CA ILE A 353 -7.49 -1.22 -1.22
C ILE A 353 -6.65 -1.19 -2.51
N GLY A 354 -5.66 -0.30 -2.58
CA GLY A 354 -4.81 -0.11 -3.75
C GLY A 354 -4.13 -1.39 -4.25
N GLN A 355 -3.71 -2.27 -3.34
CA GLN A 355 -3.07 -3.56 -3.68
C GLN A 355 -4.04 -4.52 -4.38
N TRP A 356 -5.33 -4.51 -4.01
CA TRP A 356 -6.36 -5.42 -4.50
C TRP A 356 -6.84 -5.11 -5.92
N SER A 357 -6.59 -3.89 -6.40
CA SER A 357 -7.17 -3.39 -7.64
C SER A 357 -6.65 -4.10 -8.90
N MET A 358 -5.62 -4.96 -8.80
CA MET A 358 -5.09 -5.75 -9.93
C MET A 358 -5.73 -7.14 -10.07
N LEU A 359 -6.68 -7.51 -9.20
CA LEU A 359 -7.37 -8.80 -9.22
C LEU A 359 -7.87 -9.17 -10.63
N ASP A 360 -8.55 -8.25 -11.30
CA ASP A 360 -9.20 -8.53 -12.58
C ASP A 360 -8.21 -8.81 -13.70
N VAL A 361 -7.05 -8.17 -13.68
CA VAL A 361 -5.98 -8.42 -14.65
C VAL A 361 -5.46 -9.85 -14.50
N PHE A 362 -5.31 -10.32 -13.25
CA PHE A 362 -4.94 -11.72 -12.97
C PHE A 362 -6.05 -12.71 -13.38
N VAL A 363 -7.32 -12.37 -13.16
CA VAL A 363 -8.43 -13.23 -13.62
C VAL A 363 -8.40 -13.38 -15.14
N VAL A 364 -8.28 -12.28 -15.88
CA VAL A 364 -8.26 -12.29 -17.35
C VAL A 364 -7.11 -13.14 -17.90
N ILE A 365 -5.90 -12.99 -17.36
CA ILE A 365 -4.74 -13.75 -17.84
C ILE A 365 -4.91 -15.26 -17.61
N LEU A 366 -5.47 -15.65 -16.46
CA LEU A 366 -5.68 -17.05 -16.13
C LEU A 366 -6.78 -17.67 -16.98
N LEU A 367 -7.86 -16.94 -17.23
CA LEU A 367 -8.93 -17.39 -18.13
C LEU A 367 -8.39 -17.57 -19.56
N ALA A 368 -7.59 -16.63 -20.06
CA ALA A 368 -6.96 -16.73 -21.38
C ALA A 368 -6.03 -17.95 -21.48
N ALA A 369 -5.29 -18.26 -20.41
CA ALA A 369 -4.40 -19.42 -20.37
C ALA A 369 -5.15 -20.76 -20.35
N LEU A 370 -6.23 -20.84 -19.56
CA LEU A 370 -6.99 -22.06 -19.34
C LEU A 370 -7.98 -22.37 -20.46
N ALA A 371 -8.48 -21.35 -21.15
CA ALA A 371 -9.43 -21.50 -22.25
C ALA A 371 -8.78 -21.73 -23.61
N ARG A 372 -7.48 -22.07 -23.65
CA ARG A 372 -6.76 -22.34 -24.89
C ARG A 372 -6.89 -23.80 -25.30
N PHE A 373 -7.93 -24.12 -26.06
CA PHE A 373 -8.03 -25.40 -26.77
C PHE A 373 -7.52 -25.22 -28.20
N HIS A 374 -6.45 -25.95 -28.57
CA HIS A 374 -5.89 -25.89 -29.92
C HIS A 374 -6.99 -26.14 -30.97
N GLY A 375 -7.29 -25.13 -31.79
CA GLY A 375 -8.13 -25.24 -32.99
C GLY A 375 -9.65 -25.08 -32.81
N LEU A 376 -10.16 -24.78 -31.60
CA LEU A 376 -11.62 -24.65 -31.36
C LEU A 376 -12.06 -23.24 -30.92
N MET A 377 -11.35 -22.66 -29.96
CA MET A 377 -11.70 -21.36 -29.36
C MET A 377 -10.44 -20.73 -28.78
N THR A 378 -10.21 -19.44 -29.05
CA THR A 378 -9.12 -18.68 -28.42
C THR A 378 -9.69 -17.50 -27.65
N ILE A 379 -9.46 -17.51 -26.34
CA ILE A 379 -9.76 -16.36 -25.48
C ILE A 379 -8.51 -15.49 -25.40
N SER A 380 -8.64 -14.23 -25.81
CA SER A 380 -7.57 -13.24 -25.82
C SER A 380 -7.94 -12.03 -24.93
N ALA A 381 -6.93 -11.40 -24.33
CA ALA A 381 -7.12 -10.28 -23.40
C ALA A 381 -7.34 -8.98 -24.17
N GLY A 382 -8.55 -8.45 -24.20
CA GLY A 382 -8.84 -7.24 -24.97
C GLY A 382 -8.12 -5.98 -24.47
N ALA A 383 -8.11 -4.92 -25.30
CA ALA A 383 -7.46 -3.64 -24.98
C ALA A 383 -7.96 -2.99 -23.68
N GLY A 384 -9.20 -3.30 -23.27
CA GLY A 384 -9.76 -2.88 -21.99
C GLY A 384 -8.95 -3.38 -20.79
N ALA A 385 -8.37 -4.59 -20.85
CA ALA A 385 -7.57 -5.14 -19.76
C ALA A 385 -6.26 -4.36 -19.55
N GLY A 386 -5.63 -3.93 -20.65
CA GLY A 386 -4.44 -3.07 -20.60
C GLY A 386 -4.76 -1.67 -20.06
N ALA A 387 -5.84 -1.05 -20.54
CA ALA A 387 -6.31 0.24 -20.04
C ALA A 387 -6.65 0.17 -18.54
N PHE A 388 -7.33 -0.88 -18.11
CA PHE A 388 -7.66 -1.13 -16.71
C PHE A 388 -6.39 -1.26 -15.85
N GLY A 389 -5.42 -2.07 -16.27
CA GLY A 389 -4.14 -2.19 -15.59
C GLY A 389 -3.43 -0.85 -15.42
N MET A 390 -3.44 0.01 -16.45
CA MET A 390 -2.87 1.35 -16.36
C MET A 390 -3.59 2.25 -15.34
N VAL A 391 -4.92 2.17 -15.23
CA VAL A 391 -5.67 2.88 -14.17
C VAL A 391 -5.20 2.43 -12.79
N VAL A 392 -5.00 1.12 -12.58
CA VAL A 392 -4.50 0.58 -11.31
C VAL A 392 -3.13 1.14 -10.95
N ILE A 393 -2.19 1.11 -11.91
CA ILE A 393 -0.83 1.65 -11.72
C ILE A 393 -0.88 3.15 -11.41
N LEU A 394 -1.59 3.94 -12.22
CA LEU A 394 -1.65 5.39 -12.05
C LEU A 394 -2.30 5.78 -10.72
N THR A 395 -3.37 5.11 -10.30
CA THR A 395 -4.00 5.37 -9.00
C THR A 395 -3.12 4.94 -7.83
N MET A 396 -2.29 3.91 -7.99
CA MET A 396 -1.29 3.51 -7.00
C MET A 396 -0.19 4.57 -6.87
N LEU A 397 0.36 5.03 -8.00
CA LEU A 397 1.34 6.12 -8.04
C LEU A 397 0.76 7.45 -7.49
N ALA A 398 -0.53 7.72 -7.74
CA ALA A 398 -1.21 8.90 -7.22
C ALA A 398 -1.30 8.86 -5.68
N ALA A 399 -1.64 7.70 -5.11
CA ALA A 399 -1.65 7.48 -3.66
C ALA A 399 -0.24 7.64 -3.07
N MET A 400 0.78 7.02 -3.68
CA MET A 400 2.18 7.15 -3.26
C MET A 400 2.71 8.58 -3.37
N SER A 401 2.20 9.38 -4.30
CA SER A 401 2.59 10.79 -4.46
C SER A 401 1.95 11.69 -3.40
N PHE A 402 0.76 11.32 -2.91
CA PHE A 402 0.03 12.10 -1.90
C PHE A 402 0.77 12.11 -0.55
N ASP A 403 0.69 13.23 0.18
CA ASP A 403 1.29 13.39 1.51
C ASP A 403 0.22 13.82 2.54
N PRO A 404 -0.32 12.90 3.36
CA PRO A 404 -1.35 13.23 4.36
C PRO A 404 -0.85 14.17 5.47
N ARG A 405 0.47 14.32 5.65
CA ARG A 405 1.06 15.11 6.74
C ARG A 405 0.81 16.60 6.60
N ARG A 406 0.56 17.11 5.40
CA ARG A 406 0.29 18.54 5.15
C ARG A 406 -0.97 19.06 5.84
N GLY A 407 -2.03 18.25 5.91
CA GLY A 407 -3.24 18.63 6.67
C GLY A 407 -2.95 18.83 8.16
N TRP A 408 -2.04 18.02 8.70
CA TRP A 408 -1.59 18.11 10.09
C TRP A 408 -0.66 19.30 10.36
N ASP A 409 0.10 19.75 9.37
CA ASP A 409 0.94 20.96 9.46
C ASP A 409 0.08 22.23 9.45
N VAL A 410 -0.94 22.28 8.60
CA VAL A 410 -1.88 23.41 8.57
C VAL A 410 -2.55 23.57 9.93
N ALA A 411 -3.05 22.47 10.52
CA ALA A 411 -3.64 22.49 11.85
C ALA A 411 -2.65 22.94 12.94
N ALA A 412 -1.39 22.50 12.89
CA ALA A 412 -0.36 22.96 13.81
C ALA A 412 -0.12 24.47 13.67
N SER A 413 0.02 24.98 12.44
CA SER A 413 0.23 26.40 12.17
C SER A 413 -0.95 27.29 12.58
N GLN A 414 -2.18 26.77 12.52
CA GLN A 414 -3.37 27.48 12.97
C GLN A 414 -3.44 27.52 14.50
N ALA A 415 -3.11 26.42 15.18
CA ALA A 415 -3.03 26.36 16.63
C ALA A 415 -1.96 27.32 17.20
N GLU A 416 -0.78 27.37 16.56
CA GLU A 416 0.29 28.31 16.93
C GLU A 416 -0.13 29.77 16.75
N ARG A 417 -0.85 30.10 15.66
CA ARG A 417 -1.39 31.44 15.43
C ARG A 417 -2.52 31.82 16.40
N ALA A 418 -3.30 30.85 16.87
CA ALA A 418 -4.39 31.07 17.81
C ALA A 418 -3.90 31.24 19.27
N ALA A 419 -2.77 30.63 19.65
CA ALA A 419 -2.26 30.65 21.02
C ALA A 419 -2.00 32.07 21.59
N PRO A 420 -1.39 33.02 20.86
CA PRO A 420 -1.24 34.40 21.33
C PRO A 420 -2.57 35.14 21.50
N ALA A 421 -3.55 34.86 20.64
CA ALA A 421 -4.88 35.49 20.71
C ALA A 421 -5.67 34.96 21.91
N ALA A 422 -5.62 33.64 22.17
CA ALA A 422 -6.21 33.01 23.34
C ALA A 422 -5.56 33.49 24.65
N ALA A 423 -4.23 33.62 24.68
CA ALA A 423 -3.51 34.18 25.83
C ALA A 423 -3.88 35.65 26.10
N ARG A 424 -4.09 36.47 25.05
CA ARG A 424 -4.57 37.85 25.20
C ARG A 424 -5.99 37.92 25.74
N LEU A 425 -6.90 37.08 25.23
CA LEU A 425 -8.28 37.00 25.73
C LEU A 425 -8.33 36.53 27.19
N ALA A 426 -7.54 35.51 27.55
CA ALA A 426 -7.41 35.05 28.93
C ALA A 426 -6.87 36.15 29.87
N GLY A 427 -5.87 36.91 29.42
CA GLY A 427 -5.35 38.07 30.16
C GLY A 427 -6.34 39.23 30.28
N GLN A 428 -7.19 39.46 29.27
CA GLN A 428 -8.27 40.45 29.32
C GLN A 428 -9.38 40.04 30.29
N HIS A 429 -9.79 38.77 30.28
CA HIS A 429 -10.76 38.23 31.24
C HIS A 429 -10.23 38.28 32.68
N ALA A 430 -8.95 37.96 32.91
CA ALA A 430 -8.32 38.07 34.23
C ALA A 430 -8.27 39.54 34.73
N LYS A 431 -7.97 40.50 33.84
CA LYS A 431 -8.00 41.93 34.17
C LYS A 431 -9.42 42.45 34.43
N ALA A 432 -10.41 41.98 33.68
CA ALA A 432 -11.82 42.31 33.91
C ALA A 432 -12.33 41.76 35.25
N ALA A 433 -11.93 40.54 35.63
CA ALA A 433 -12.25 39.95 36.93
C ALA A 433 -11.54 40.67 38.10
N ALA A 434 -10.31 41.14 37.91
CA ALA A 434 -9.56 41.89 38.92
C ALA A 434 -9.97 43.37 39.06
N GLY A 435 -10.66 43.92 38.05
CA GLY A 435 -11.18 45.30 38.05
C GLY A 435 -12.60 45.44 38.60
N MET A 436 -13.24 44.35 39.03
CA MET A 436 -14.58 44.41 39.62
C MET A 436 -14.47 44.84 41.09
N PRO A 437 -15.01 46.01 41.49
CA PRO A 437 -14.93 46.44 42.88
C PRO A 437 -15.65 45.42 43.76
N ALA A 438 -14.97 44.96 44.82
CA ALA A 438 -15.59 44.14 45.85
C ALA A 438 -16.80 44.89 46.40
N ALA A 439 -18.01 44.40 46.12
CA ALA A 439 -19.23 44.88 46.74
C ALA A 439 -19.10 44.63 48.24
N ASN A 440 -18.78 45.71 48.95
CA ASN A 440 -18.54 45.72 50.38
C ASN A 440 -19.84 45.35 51.09
N SER A 441 -20.00 44.10 51.50
CA SER A 441 -21.12 43.64 52.32
C SER A 441 -20.91 44.09 53.77
N ALA A 442 -21.10 45.39 54.00
CA ALA A 442 -21.26 45.96 55.33
C ALA A 442 -22.71 46.39 55.48
N ILE A 443 -23.59 45.46 55.86
CA ILE A 443 -24.85 45.81 56.52
C ILE A 443 -24.79 45.25 57.94
N HIS A 444 -24.74 46.22 58.84
CA HIS A 444 -24.68 46.15 60.28
C HIS A 444 -25.82 45.32 60.89
N LYS A 445 -25.47 44.57 61.95
CA LYS A 445 -26.38 44.25 63.06
C LYS A 445 -26.72 45.53 63.84
N GLN A 446 -28.01 45.73 64.12
CA GLN A 446 -28.63 46.34 65.33
C GLN A 446 -30.03 45.68 65.42
N GLU A 447 -30.37 44.85 66.43
CA GLU A 447 -30.97 45.25 67.74
C GLU A 447 -32.04 46.35 67.51
N GLU A 448 -33.36 46.10 67.57
CA GLU A 448 -34.19 45.59 68.68
C GLU A 448 -35.48 44.88 68.21
#